data_AF-A0ABD6DHE5-F1
#
_entry.id   AF-A0ABD6DHE5-F1
#
_cell.length_a   1.000
_cell.length_b   1.000
_cell.length_c   1.000
_cell.angle_alpha   90.00
_cell.angle_beta   90.00
_cell.angle_gamma   90.00
#
_symmetry.space_group_name_H-M   'P 1'
#
loop_
_entity.id
_entity.type
_entity.pdbx_description
1 polymer ?
#
loop_
_entity_poly.entity_id
_entity_poly.type
_entity_poly.pdbx_seq_one_letter_code
_entity_poly.pdbx_strand_id
1 'polypeptide(L)' 'MSIARQMVEVVVASVLAIAGILLTALVAPSMAQTVGIIVACGYYFSRYPWGSRQPEGINDSIDAFYDRILPF' A
#
# COMPACT_ATOMS: atom_id res chain seq x y z
N MET A 1 -4.71 14.60 -2.07
CA MET A 1 -4.53 13.34 -2.83
C MET A 1 -5.80 13.12 -3.63
N SER A 2 -5.74 12.94 -4.96
CA SER A 2 -6.95 12.77 -5.79
C SER A 2 -7.61 11.41 -5.54
N ILE A 3 -8.91 11.29 -5.88
CA ILE A 3 -9.67 10.02 -5.77
C ILE A 3 -8.98 8.92 -6.58
N ALA A 4 -8.47 9.24 -7.78
CA ALA A 4 -7.74 8.31 -8.62
C ALA A 4 -6.51 7.73 -7.91
N ARG A 5 -5.71 8.59 -7.25
CA ARG A 5 -4.56 8.11 -6.46
C ARG A 5 -5.01 7.23 -5.29
N GLN A 6 -6.09 7.58 -4.59
CA GLN A 6 -6.60 6.73 -3.50
C GLN A 6 -7.01 5.34 -3.99
N MET A 7 -7.66 5.24 -5.15
CA MET A 7 -8.00 3.95 -5.75
C MET A 7 -6.77 3.10 -6.07
N VAL A 8 -5.70 3.72 -6.58
CA VAL A 8 -4.44 3.02 -6.85
C VAL A 8 -3.83 2.49 -5.57
N GLU A 9 -3.81 3.28 -4.50
CA GLU A 9 -3.32 2.80 -3.20
C GLU A 9 -4.11 1.61 -2.69
N VAL A 10 -5.44 1.61 -2.85
CA VAL A 10 -6.29 0.49 -2.45
C VAL A 10 -5.95 -0.76 -3.27
N VAL A 11 -5.69 -0.62 -4.57
CA VAL A 11 -5.27 -1.73 -5.42
C VAL A 11 -3.91 -2.26 -4.98
N VAL A 12 -2.93 -1.39 -4.77
CA VAL A 12 -1.58 -1.80 -4.32
C VAL A 12 -1.65 -2.47 -2.94
N ALA A 13 -2.38 -1.89 -1.99
CA ALA A 13 -2.59 -2.48 -0.67
C ALA A 13 -3.25 -3.87 -0.76
N SER A 14 -4.23 -4.04 -1.65
CA SER A 14 -4.92 -5.31 -1.87
C SER A 14 -4.00 -6.37 -2.47
N VAL A 15 -3.15 -5.99 -3.44
CA VAL A 15 -2.13 -6.88 -4.01
C VAL A 15 -1.13 -7.32 -2.95
N LEU A 16 -0.68 -6.40 -2.11
CA LEU A 16 0.22 -6.70 -0.99
C LEU A 16 -0.46 -7.60 0.06
N ALA A 17 -1.76 -7.40 0.32
CA ALA A 17 -2.53 -8.28 1.21
C ALA A 17 -2.54 -9.72 0.69
N ILE A 18 -2.88 -9.90 -0.59
CA ILE A 18 -2.93 -11.22 -1.24
C ILE A 18 -1.56 -11.87 -1.23
N ALA A 19 -0.50 -11.13 -1.56
CA ALA A 19 0.87 -11.63 -1.50
C ALA A 19 1.24 -12.09 -0.07
N GLY A 20 0.91 -11.28 0.94
CA GLY A 20 1.12 -11.63 2.35
C GLY A 20 0.36 -12.89 2.76
N ILE A 21 -0.89 -13.04 2.33
CA ILE A 21 -1.70 -14.24 2.58
C ILE A 21 -1.05 -15.47 1.94
N LEU A 22 -0.73 -15.41 0.64
CA LEU A 22 -0.20 -16.55 -0.11
C LEU A 22 1.14 -17.03 0.46
N LEU A 23 2.04 -16.09 0.79
CA LEU A 23 3.34 -16.41 1.37
C LEU A 23 3.21 -17.00 2.78
N THR A 24 2.31 -16.45 3.60
CA THR A 24 2.14 -16.90 4.99
C THR A 24 1.36 -18.22 5.07
N ALA A 25 0.41 -18.46 4.16
CA ALA A 25 -0.43 -19.66 4.16
C ALA A 25 0.37 -20.96 4.04
N LEU A 26 1.60 -20.91 3.51
CA LEU A 26 2.50 -22.07 3.40
C LEU A 26 3.05 -22.55 4.75
N VAL A 27 3.15 -21.66 5.75
CA VAL A 27 3.85 -21.92 7.02
C VAL A 27 2.97 -21.69 8.24
N ALA A 28 2.05 -20.72 8.18
CA ALA A 28 1.14 -20.37 9.27
C ALA A 28 -0.27 -20.04 8.71
N PRO A 29 -1.05 -21.06 8.27
CA PRO A 29 -2.35 -20.86 7.62
C PRO A 29 -3.35 -20.06 8.48
N SER A 30 -3.37 -20.32 9.79
CA SER A 30 -4.26 -19.65 10.74
C SER A 30 -3.96 -18.15 10.91
N MET A 31 -2.76 -17.70 10.55
CA MET A 31 -2.33 -16.30 10.64
C MET A 31 -2.30 -15.61 9.28
N ALA A 32 -2.48 -16.34 8.17
CA ALA A 32 -2.26 -15.82 6.83
C ALA A 32 -3.10 -14.57 6.51
N GLN A 33 -4.39 -14.61 6.86
CA GLN A 33 -5.28 -13.46 6.68
C GLN A 33 -4.85 -12.26 7.51
N THR A 34 -4.51 -12.48 8.79
CA THR A 34 -4.04 -11.42 9.69
C THR A 34 -2.76 -10.77 9.17
N VAL A 35 -1.79 -11.57 8.71
CA VAL A 35 -0.53 -11.06 8.14
C VAL A 35 -0.79 -10.24 6.89
N GLY A 36 -1.63 -10.72 5.97
CA GLY A 36 -2.00 -9.96 4.78
C GLY A 36 -2.61 -8.59 5.12
N ILE A 37 -3.54 -8.56 6.09
CA ILE A 37 -4.14 -7.30 6.56
C ILE A 37 -3.09 -6.37 7.15
N ILE A 38 -2.19 -6.88 8.01
CA ILE A 38 -1.12 -6.07 8.62
C ILE A 38 -0.21 -5.48 7.54
N VAL A 39 0.17 -6.26 6.53
CA VAL A 39 1.01 -5.79 5.42
C VAL A 39 0.30 -4.68 4.63
N ALA A 40 -0.97 -4.88 4.28
CA ALA A 40 -1.76 -3.89 3.56
C ALA A 40 -1.92 -2.59 4.34
N CYS A 41 -2.26 -2.68 5.64
CA CYS A 41 -2.34 -1.53 6.53
C CYS A 41 -0.98 -0.83 6.67
N GLY A 42 0.09 -1.59 6.86
CA GLY A 42 1.45 -1.06 6.98
C GLY A 42 1.84 -0.23 5.75
N TYR A 43 1.58 -0.75 4.55
CA TYR A 43 1.75 0.00 3.31
C TYR A 43 0.88 1.27 3.29
N TYR A 44 -0.43 1.14 3.47
CA TYR A 44 -1.38 2.25 3.35
C TYR A 44 -1.04 3.40 4.31
N PHE A 45 -0.75 3.09 5.58
CA PHE A 45 -0.40 4.10 6.58
C PHE A 45 1.02 4.68 6.40
N SER A 46 1.93 3.96 5.75
CA SER A 46 3.28 4.48 5.45
C SER A 46 3.30 5.57 4.39
N ARG A 47 2.27 5.65 3.53
CA ARG A 47 2.20 6.65 2.44
C ARG A 47 2.06 8.09 2.98
N TYR A 48 1.30 8.28 4.04
CA TYR A 48 1.17 9.56 4.75
C TYR A 48 0.91 9.32 6.24
N PRO A 49 1.96 9.01 7.04
CA PRO A 49 1.79 8.70 8.45
C PRO A 49 1.13 9.88 9.16
N TRP A 50 -0.08 9.65 9.70
CA TRP A 50 -0.87 10.64 10.44
C TRP A 50 -1.13 11.95 9.68
N GLY A 51 -1.16 11.89 8.34
CA GLY A 51 -1.33 13.09 7.50
C GLY A 51 -0.11 13.99 7.38
N SER A 52 1.04 13.59 7.95
CA SER A 52 2.30 14.33 7.75
C SER A 52 2.85 14.01 6.36
N ARG A 53 3.00 15.05 5.54
CA ARG A 53 3.84 14.98 4.33
C ARG A 53 5.28 15.21 4.76
N GLN A 54 6.08 14.16 4.78
CA GLN A 54 7.53 14.34 4.78
C GLN A 54 7.92 14.79 3.38
N PRO A 55 8.56 15.97 3.22
CA PRO A 55 8.73 16.60 1.92
C PRO A 55 9.82 15.98 1.03
N GLU A 56 10.56 14.98 1.51
CA GLU A 56 11.63 14.32 0.75
C GLU A 56 11.72 12.84 1.11
N GLY A 57 10.97 11.99 0.40
CA GLY A 57 11.01 10.55 0.65
C GLY A 57 10.57 9.67 -0.52
N ILE A 58 10.65 8.36 -0.30
CA ILE A 58 10.17 7.33 -1.25
C ILE A 58 8.72 7.63 -1.68
N ASN A 59 7.93 8.23 -0.79
CA ASN A 59 6.55 8.57 -1.10
C ASN A 59 6.39 9.60 -2.22
N ASP A 60 7.29 10.58 -2.33
CA ASP A 60 7.27 11.57 -3.41
C ASP A 60 7.67 10.94 -4.74
N SER A 61 8.59 9.97 -4.70
CA SER A 61 8.97 9.20 -5.91
C SER A 61 7.79 8.37 -6.44
N ILE A 62 7.01 7.76 -5.54
CA ILE A 62 5.79 7.03 -5.91
C ILE A 62 4.73 8.01 -6.42
N ASP A 63 4.56 9.16 -5.77
CA ASP A 63 3.60 10.19 -6.21
C ASP A 63 3.94 10.72 -7.61
N ALA A 64 5.21 11.01 -7.88
CA ALA A 64 5.68 11.43 -9.21
C ALA A 64 5.46 10.34 -10.27
N PHE A 65 5.61 9.07 -9.91
CA PHE A 65 5.29 7.96 -10.79
C PHE A 65 3.79 7.89 -11.09
N TYR A 66 2.93 8.08 -10.09
CA TYR A 66 1.50 8.16 -10.32
C TYR A 66 1.11 9.33 -11.21
N ASP A 67 1.73 10.49 -11.06
CA ASP A 67 1.49 11.64 -11.93
C ASP A 67 1.84 11.38 -13.39
N ARG A 68 2.84 10.52 -13.63
CA ARG A 68 3.20 10.09 -14.99
C ARG A 68 2.18 9.13 -15.61
N ILE A 69 1.56 8.28 -14.81
CA ILE A 69 0.64 7.21 -15.29
C ILE A 69 -0.82 7.68 -15.28
N LEU A 70 -1.17 8.57 -14.36
CA LEU A 70 -2.50 9.10 -14.13
C LEU A 70 -2.43 10.64 -14.23
N PRO A 71 -2.33 11.20 -15.45
CA PRO A 71 -2.16 12.64 -15.66
C PRO A 71 -3.46 13.45 -15.44
N PHE A 72 -4.27 13.09 -14.45
CA PHE A 72 -5.56 13.73 -14.12
C PHE A 72 -5.76 13.90 -12.61
#